data_AF-A0AAE4BS81-F1
#
_entry.id   AF-A0AAE4BS81-F1
#
_cell.length_a   1.000
_cell.length_b   1.000
_cell.length_c   1.000
_cell.angle_alpha   90.00
_cell.angle_beta   90.00
_cell.angle_gamma   90.00
#
_symmetry.space_group_name_H-M   'P 1'
#
loop_
_entity.id
_entity.type
_entity.pdbx_description
1 polymer ?
#
loop_
_entity_poly.entity_id
_entity_poly.type
_entity_poly.pdbx_seq_one_letter_code
_entity_poly.pdbx_strand_id
1 'polypeptide(L)'
;MSYKIGDEISGGIVFAISADGEHGLIAAKEDLADKHTWSEANYKCDELILDGHKDWYLPSRGELNLMYWNLKKNGLGEFSDDWYWSSMELDYYHAWCQYFGDGFQECNGKDVDSKRVRAVRAF
;
A
#
# COMPACT_ATOMS: atom_id res chain seq x y z
N MET A 1 -4.65 -25.00 0.14
CA MET A 1 -4.94 -24.31 1.42
C MET A 1 -5.46 -22.95 1.00
N SER A 2 -6.65 -22.52 1.42
CA SER A 2 -7.21 -21.24 0.95
C SER A 2 -6.89 -20.14 1.95
N TYR A 3 -6.35 -19.03 1.43
CA TYR A 3 -6.07 -17.83 2.22
C TYR A 3 -7.35 -17.03 2.49
N LYS A 4 -7.31 -16.18 3.52
CA LYS A 4 -8.38 -15.27 3.91
C LYS A 4 -7.83 -13.86 4.12
N ILE A 5 -8.69 -12.86 3.93
CA ILE A 5 -8.37 -11.47 4.24
C ILE A 5 -7.96 -11.37 5.71
N GLY A 6 -6.82 -10.72 5.98
CA GLY A 6 -6.25 -10.60 7.30
C GLY A 6 -5.25 -11.69 7.68
N ASP A 7 -5.09 -12.75 6.88
CA ASP A 7 -4.02 -13.73 7.11
C ASP A 7 -2.65 -13.06 6.98
N GLU A 8 -1.72 -13.39 7.88
CA GLU A 8 -0.33 -12.96 7.80
C GLU A 8 0.53 -13.99 7.05
N ILE A 9 1.11 -13.59 5.92
CA ILE A 9 1.96 -14.44 5.09
C ILE A 9 3.11 -13.63 4.49
N SER A 10 4.29 -14.24 4.35
CA SER A 10 5.45 -13.67 3.65
C SER A 10 5.75 -12.21 4.01
N GLY A 11 5.70 -11.86 5.31
CA GLY A 11 5.96 -10.51 5.80
C GLY A 11 4.83 -9.48 5.61
N GLY A 12 3.64 -9.90 5.16
CA GLY A 12 2.50 -9.00 4.93
C GLY A 12 1.15 -9.58 5.37
N ILE A 13 0.10 -8.78 5.19
CA ILE A 13 -1.30 -9.08 5.53
C ILE A 13 -2.12 -9.14 4.25
N VAL A 14 -2.84 -10.24 4.04
CA VAL A 14 -3.66 -10.46 2.85
C VAL A 14 -4.81 -9.46 2.80
N PHE A 15 -4.91 -8.67 1.72
CA PHE A 15 -5.99 -7.69 1.51
C PHE A 15 -6.78 -7.89 0.22
N ALA A 16 -6.33 -8.78 -0.67
CA ALA A 16 -7.07 -9.22 -1.84
C ALA A 16 -6.72 -10.68 -2.14
N ILE A 17 -7.69 -11.45 -2.65
CA ILE A 17 -7.54 -12.87 -2.96
C ILE A 17 -8.19 -13.14 -4.33
N SER A 18 -7.54 -13.97 -5.14
CA SER A 18 -8.09 -14.46 -6.42
C SER A 18 -9.27 -15.41 -6.20
N ALA A 19 -10.09 -15.63 -7.24
CA ALA A 19 -11.29 -16.46 -7.13
C ALA A 19 -11.02 -17.92 -6.73
N ASP A 20 -9.81 -18.43 -7.01
CA ASP A 20 -9.36 -19.78 -6.63
C ASP A 20 -8.91 -19.87 -5.16
N GLY A 21 -8.68 -18.75 -4.48
CA GLY A 21 -8.21 -18.71 -3.10
C GLY A 21 -6.73 -18.99 -2.90
N GLU A 22 -5.95 -19.13 -3.98
CA GLU A 22 -4.55 -19.55 -3.94
C GLU A 22 -3.55 -18.39 -4.08
N HIS A 23 -3.95 -17.31 -4.74
CA HIS A 23 -3.11 -16.13 -4.97
C HIS A 23 -3.79 -14.87 -4.43
N GLY A 24 -3.03 -13.80 -4.34
CA GLY A 24 -3.61 -12.53 -3.89
C GLY A 24 -2.60 -11.42 -3.75
N LEU A 25 -2.99 -10.42 -2.96
CA LEU A 25 -2.14 -9.28 -2.63
C LEU A 25 -2.01 -9.17 -1.12
N ILE A 26 -0.79 -8.86 -0.68
CA ILE A 26 -0.45 -8.59 0.71
C ILE A 26 0.10 -7.17 0.84
N ALA A 27 -0.24 -6.51 1.94
CA ALA A 27 0.36 -5.25 2.35
C ALA A 27 1.41 -5.53 3.41
N ALA A 28 2.52 -4.78 3.42
CA ALA A 28 3.49 -4.86 4.49
C ALA A 28 2.82 -4.65 5.85
N LYS A 29 3.39 -5.21 6.93
CA LYS A 29 2.77 -5.09 8.26
C LYS A 29 2.93 -3.72 8.91
N GLU A 30 3.93 -2.96 8.49
CA GLU A 30 4.22 -1.62 8.98
C GLU A 30 4.45 -0.66 7.80
N ASP A 31 4.21 0.64 8.04
CA ASP A 31 4.59 1.69 7.10
C ASP A 31 6.12 1.75 6.99
N LEU A 32 6.63 2.18 5.85
CA LEU A 32 8.02 2.61 5.80
C LEU A 32 8.24 3.79 6.76
N ALA A 33 9.42 3.84 7.39
CA ALA A 33 9.76 4.89 8.33
C ALA A 33 9.80 6.25 7.64
N ASP A 34 9.26 7.27 8.32
CA ASP A 34 9.06 8.64 7.84
C ASP A 34 8.06 8.76 6.67
N LYS A 35 7.74 10.01 6.32
CA LYS A 35 6.97 10.33 5.12
C LYS A 35 7.93 10.58 3.96
N HIS A 36 7.49 10.27 2.75
CA HIS A 36 8.31 10.37 1.54
C HIS A 36 7.64 11.18 0.47
N THR A 37 8.43 11.90 -0.32
CA THR A 37 8.00 12.38 -1.64
C THR A 37 7.58 11.20 -2.51
N TRP A 38 6.85 11.46 -3.58
CA TRP A 38 6.34 10.39 -4.43
C TRP A 38 7.47 9.58 -5.10
N SER A 39 8.55 10.25 -5.50
CA SER A 39 9.71 9.60 -6.11
C SER A 39 10.45 8.70 -5.10
N GLU A 40 10.69 9.21 -3.89
CA GLU A 40 11.30 8.42 -2.80
C GLU A 40 10.42 7.23 -2.39
N ALA A 41 9.09 7.39 -2.41
CA ALA A 41 8.16 6.32 -2.09
C ALA A 41 8.28 5.14 -3.07
N ASN A 42 8.35 5.42 -4.38
CA ASN A 42 8.58 4.38 -5.39
C ASN A 42 9.96 3.72 -5.17
N TYR A 43 11.02 4.52 -5.11
CA TYR A 43 12.38 4.02 -4.93
C TYR A 43 12.52 3.13 -3.69
N LYS A 44 11.96 3.56 -2.55
CA LYS A 44 12.05 2.78 -1.31
C LYS A 44 11.26 1.48 -1.37
N CYS A 45 10.13 1.43 -2.07
CA CYS A 45 9.41 0.18 -2.27
C CYS A 45 10.21 -0.78 -3.17
N ASP A 46 10.78 -0.29 -4.28
CA ASP A 46 11.55 -1.10 -5.22
C ASP A 46 12.82 -1.70 -4.58
N GLU A 47 13.44 -0.97 -3.64
CA GLU A 47 14.62 -1.43 -2.90
C GLU A 47 14.26 -2.23 -1.63
N LEU A 48 12.97 -2.35 -1.29
CA LEU A 48 12.54 -3.00 -0.05
C LEU A 48 12.82 -4.50 -0.10
N ILE A 49 13.60 -4.98 0.86
CA ILE A 49 13.75 -6.40 1.15
C ILE A 49 13.05 -6.68 2.48
N LEU A 50 11.90 -7.35 2.41
CA LEU A 50 11.11 -7.74 3.59
C LEU A 50 10.79 -9.22 3.51
N ASP A 51 11.08 -9.95 4.59
CA ASP A 51 10.89 -11.40 4.70
C ASP A 51 11.55 -12.21 3.57
N GLY A 52 12.70 -11.74 3.07
CA GLY A 52 13.45 -12.37 1.98
C GLY A 52 12.93 -12.05 0.57
N HIS A 53 11.87 -11.23 0.45
CA HIS A 53 11.24 -10.85 -0.81
C HIS A 53 11.64 -9.44 -1.24
N LYS A 54 11.82 -9.22 -2.55
CA LYS A 54 12.27 -7.95 -3.17
C LYS A 54 11.29 -7.36 -4.18
N ASP A 55 10.17 -8.03 -4.37
CA ASP A 55 9.11 -7.71 -5.33
C ASP A 55 8.01 -6.86 -4.69
N TRP A 56 8.39 -6.04 -3.71
CA TRP A 56 7.52 -5.07 -3.07
C TRP A 56 7.42 -3.82 -3.94
N TYR A 57 6.23 -3.23 -4.03
CA TYR A 57 5.99 -2.05 -4.86
C TYR A 57 5.03 -1.08 -4.19
N LEU A 58 5.04 0.17 -4.67
CA LEU A 58 4.10 1.19 -4.24
C LEU A 58 2.68 0.88 -4.78
N PRO A 59 1.65 0.81 -3.94
CA PRO A 59 0.31 0.37 -4.36
C PRO A 59 -0.32 1.30 -5.39
N SER A 60 -1.07 0.74 -6.32
CA SER A 60 -1.97 1.48 -7.19
C SER A 60 -3.15 2.09 -6.42
N ARG A 61 -3.89 3.00 -7.07
CA ARG A 61 -5.03 3.68 -6.46
C ARG A 61 -6.13 2.69 -6.05
N GLY A 62 -6.28 1.62 -6.84
CA GLY A 62 -7.23 0.54 -6.55
C GLY A 62 -6.79 -0.30 -5.35
N GLU A 63 -5.50 -0.63 -5.27
CA GLU A 63 -4.94 -1.41 -4.15
C GLU A 63 -5.02 -0.65 -2.83
N LEU A 64 -4.73 0.67 -2.82
CA LEU A 64 -4.97 1.50 -1.63
C LEU A 64 -6.42 1.43 -1.17
N ASN A 65 -7.38 1.48 -2.10
CA ASN A 65 -8.79 1.43 -1.75
C ASN A 65 -9.17 0.05 -1.17
N LEU A 66 -8.62 -1.03 -1.73
CA LEU A 66 -8.80 -2.38 -1.17
C LEU A 66 -8.18 -2.49 0.23
N MET A 67 -6.96 -1.99 0.44
CA MET A 67 -6.32 -1.96 1.76
C MET A 67 -7.15 -1.16 2.77
N TYR A 68 -7.71 -0.01 2.37
CA TYR A 68 -8.55 0.80 3.24
C TYR A 68 -9.80 0.02 3.70
N TRP A 69 -10.56 -0.55 2.77
CA TRP A 69 -11.81 -1.25 3.09
C TRP A 69 -11.60 -2.60 3.76
N ASN A 70 -10.60 -3.36 3.33
CA ASN A 70 -10.40 -4.74 3.79
C ASN A 70 -9.51 -4.81 5.04
N LEU A 71 -8.56 -3.89 5.21
CA LEU A 71 -7.68 -3.88 6.38
C LEU A 71 -8.03 -2.75 7.36
N LYS A 72 -7.83 -1.47 6.97
CA LYS A 72 -7.97 -0.33 7.88
C LYS A 72 -9.35 -0.25 8.52
N LYS A 73 -10.42 -0.38 7.75
CA LYS A 73 -11.79 -0.34 8.29
C LYS A 73 -12.15 -1.51 9.19
N ASN A 74 -11.41 -2.61 9.10
CA ASN A 74 -11.54 -3.77 9.96
C ASN A 74 -10.52 -3.77 11.12
N GLY A 75 -9.77 -2.68 11.32
CA GLY A 75 -8.79 -2.55 12.41
C GLY A 75 -7.52 -3.38 12.21
N LEU A 76 -7.20 -3.78 10.98
CA LEU A 76 -6.01 -4.57 10.64
C LEU A 76 -4.91 -3.70 10.05
N GLY A 77 -3.64 -4.09 10.24
CA GLY A 77 -2.45 -3.49 9.62
C GLY A 77 -1.97 -2.16 10.22
N GLU A 78 -2.54 -1.74 11.35
CA GLU A 78 -2.08 -0.59 12.15
C GLU A 78 -1.89 0.70 11.34
N PHE A 79 -2.74 0.94 10.34
CA PHE A 79 -2.66 2.14 9.51
C PHE A 79 -2.98 3.40 10.32
N SER A 80 -2.22 4.46 10.06
CA SER A 80 -2.48 5.80 10.60
C SER A 80 -3.60 6.50 9.83
N ASP A 81 -4.28 7.45 10.49
CA ASP A 81 -5.25 8.34 9.84
C ASP A 81 -4.49 9.47 9.09
N ASP A 82 -3.84 9.08 7.99
CA ASP A 82 -2.94 9.93 7.21
C ASP A 82 -3.06 9.66 5.71
N TRP A 83 -2.35 10.44 4.91
CA TRP A 83 -2.27 10.26 3.47
C TRP A 83 -1.24 9.21 3.08
N TYR A 84 -1.60 8.37 2.11
CA TYR A 84 -0.77 7.30 1.54
C TYR A 84 -0.61 7.48 0.04
N TRP A 85 0.63 7.39 -0.45
CA TRP A 85 0.94 7.51 -1.87
C TRP A 85 0.46 6.31 -2.68
N SER A 86 -0.06 6.60 -3.89
CA SER A 86 -0.25 5.60 -4.93
C SER A 86 0.83 5.70 -6.01
N SER A 87 1.20 4.60 -6.64
CA SER A 87 2.01 4.57 -7.87
C SER A 87 1.29 5.13 -9.11
N MET A 88 -0.01 5.44 -9.04
CA MET A 88 -0.74 5.99 -10.17
C MET A 88 -0.48 7.49 -10.35
N GLU A 89 0.20 7.84 -11.44
CA GLU A 89 0.42 9.24 -11.85
C GLU A 89 -0.84 9.84 -12.50
N LEU A 90 -1.08 11.13 -12.25
CA LEU A 90 -2.07 11.92 -13.01
C LEU A 90 -1.39 12.67 -14.16
N ASP A 91 -0.32 13.40 -13.83
CA ASP A 91 0.48 14.18 -14.76
C ASP A 91 1.92 14.25 -14.28
N TYR A 92 2.74 15.10 -14.91
CA TYR A 92 4.15 15.26 -14.56
C TYR A 92 4.37 15.66 -13.09
N TYR A 93 3.51 16.55 -12.56
CA TYR A 93 3.66 17.13 -11.21
C TYR A 93 2.81 16.42 -10.15
N HIS A 94 1.78 15.66 -10.54
CA HIS A 94 0.80 15.12 -9.60
C HIS A 94 0.64 13.59 -9.66
N ALA A 95 0.42 12.98 -8.49
CA ALA A 95 0.09 11.56 -8.34
C ALA A 95 -1.10 11.37 -7.40
N TRP A 96 -1.77 10.24 -7.52
CA TRP A 96 -2.89 9.89 -6.65
C TRP A 96 -2.42 9.52 -5.25
N CYS A 97 -3.25 9.82 -4.27
CA CYS A 97 -3.09 9.37 -2.89
C CYS A 97 -4.46 9.11 -2.25
N GLN A 98 -4.47 8.43 -1.10
CA GLN A 98 -5.67 8.16 -0.33
C GLN A 98 -5.47 8.52 1.14
N TYR A 99 -6.44 9.20 1.73
CA TYR A 99 -6.49 9.47 3.16
C TYR A 99 -7.11 8.27 3.88
N PHE A 100 -6.38 7.66 4.81
CA PHE A 100 -6.81 6.45 5.51
C PHE A 100 -7.69 6.76 6.75
N GLY A 101 -7.95 8.03 7.05
CA GLY A 101 -8.91 8.42 8.10
C GLY A 101 -10.37 8.30 7.64
N ASP A 102 -10.67 8.58 6.36
CA ASP A 102 -12.03 8.53 5.81
C ASP A 102 -12.16 7.83 4.45
N GLY A 103 -11.04 7.52 3.80
CA GLY A 103 -10.99 6.84 2.51
C GLY A 103 -11.00 7.76 1.30
N PHE A 104 -10.99 9.08 1.48
CA PHE A 104 -10.98 10.06 0.39
C PHE A 104 -9.73 9.93 -0.48
N GLN A 105 -9.89 10.08 -1.81
CA GLN A 105 -8.81 9.99 -2.78
C GLN A 105 -8.71 11.27 -3.60
N GLU A 106 -7.49 11.78 -3.78
CA GLU A 106 -7.21 12.96 -4.59
C GLU A 106 -5.81 12.91 -5.21
N CYS A 107 -5.49 13.91 -6.03
CA CYS A 107 -4.16 14.08 -6.62
C CYS A 107 -3.38 15.17 -5.89
N ASN A 108 -2.13 14.88 -5.53
CA ASN A 108 -1.24 15.78 -4.81
C ASN A 108 0.09 15.97 -5.55
N GLY A 109 0.82 17.04 -5.19
CA GLY A 109 2.11 17.35 -5.79
C GLY A 109 3.19 16.34 -5.36
N LYS A 110 3.90 15.75 -6.34
CA LYS A 110 4.87 14.67 -6.13
C LYS A 110 6.10 15.09 -5.30
N ASP A 111 6.58 16.31 -5.54
CA ASP A 111 7.89 16.79 -5.05
C ASP A 111 7.77 17.74 -3.86
N VAL A 112 6.55 18.19 -3.54
CA VAL A 112 6.30 19.17 -2.46
C VAL A 112 5.63 18.53 -1.25
N ASP A 113 4.93 17.41 -1.43
CA ASP A 113 4.23 16.71 -0.35
C ASP A 113 4.98 15.43 0.03
N SER A 114 5.07 15.17 1.33
CA SER A 114 5.50 13.87 1.85
C SER A 114 4.32 13.13 2.47
N LYS A 115 4.13 11.87 2.07
CA LYS A 115 3.03 11.01 2.54
C LYS A 115 3.56 9.68 3.05
N ARG A 116 2.72 8.92 3.76
CA ARG A 116 3.07 7.58 4.23
C ARG A 116 3.14 6.59 3.08
N VAL A 117 3.91 5.54 3.29
CA VAL A 117 4.14 4.50 2.29
C VAL A 117 3.91 3.15 2.93
N ARG A 118 3.02 2.36 2.34
CA ARG A 118 2.83 0.96 2.68
C ARG A 118 3.04 0.14 1.41
N ALA A 119 4.15 -0.59 1.37
CA ALA A 119 4.46 -1.43 0.22
C ALA A 119 3.47 -2.60 0.14
N VAL A 120 3.19 -3.03 -1.09
CA VAL A 120 2.35 -4.19 -1.40
C VAL A 120 3.11 -5.15 -2.30
N ARG A 121 2.62 -6.39 -2.37
CA ARG A 121 3.22 -7.48 -3.14
C ARG A 121 2.16 -8.52 -3.48
N ALA A 122 2.34 -9.23 -4.60
CA ALA A 122 1.55 -10.42 -4.91
C ALA A 122 2.19 -11.68 -4.29
N PHE A 123 1.37 -12.68 -3.97
CA PHE A 123 1.83 -13.97 -3.46
C PHE A 123 1.14 -15.14 -4.19
#